data_AF-A0A7Z0NSA4-F1
#
_entry.id   AF-A0A7Z0NSA4-F1
#
_cell.length_a   1.000
_cell.length_b   1.000
_cell.length_c   1.000
_cell.angle_alpha   90.00
_cell.angle_beta   90.00
_cell.angle_gamma   90.00
#
_symmetry.space_group_name_H-M   'P 1'
#
loop_
_entity.id
_entity.type
_entity.pdbx_description
1 polymer ?
#
loop_
_entity_poly.entity_id
_entity_poly.type
_entity_poly.pdbx_seq_one_letter_code
_entity_poly.pdbx_strand_id
1 'polypeptide(L)' 'MAVPDLVGENAQIAYEKLTELGFTKVKFGSQDADDQIVLYPPNWTVTKQSTEAGAKLRTDRTIVLTCTKEG' A
#
# COMPACT_ATOMS: atom_id res chain seq x y z
N MET A 1 12.78 4.75 8.90
CA MET A 1 11.80 5.66 8.26
C MET A 1 10.47 5.47 8.97
N ALA A 2 9.70 6.54 9.19
CA ALA A 2 8.34 6.40 9.72
C ALA A 2 7.40 6.02 8.57
N VAL A 3 6.53 5.04 8.77
CA VAL A 3 5.52 4.64 7.77
C VAL A 3 4.39 5.68 7.77
N PRO A 4 3.99 6.25 6.62
CA PRO A 4 2.85 7.18 6.56
C PRO A 4 1.52 6.45 6.78
N ASP A 5 0.47 7.23 7.06
CA ASP A 5 -0.90 6.74 6.96
C ASP A 5 -1.33 6.76 5.49
N LEU A 6 -1.70 5.59 4.97
CA LEU A 6 -2.00 5.37 3.56
C LEU A 6 -3.43 4.86 3.34
N VAL A 7 -4.20 4.61 4.40
CA VAL A 7 -5.57 4.12 4.26
C VAL A 7 -6.45 5.20 3.62
N GLY A 8 -7.26 4.82 2.63
CA GLY A 8 -8.08 5.72 1.83
C GLY A 8 -7.35 6.38 0.66
N GLU A 9 -6.04 6.22 0.55
CA GLU A 9 -5.28 6.71 -0.59
C GLU A 9 -5.44 5.81 -1.81
N ASN A 10 -5.29 6.39 -2.99
CA ASN A 10 -5.11 5.61 -4.21
C ASN A 10 -3.83 4.75 -4.10
N ALA A 11 -3.88 3.49 -4.55
CA ALA A 11 -2.78 2.55 -4.38
C ALA A 11 -1.50 2.96 -5.13
N GLN A 12 -1.61 3.64 -6.29
CA GLN A 12 -0.46 4.18 -6.99
C GLN A 12 0.21 5.31 -6.19
N ILE A 13 -0.59 6.25 -5.69
CA ILE A 13 -0.09 7.38 -4.88
C ILE A 13 0.55 6.88 -3.58
N ALA A 14 -0.06 5.88 -2.93
CA ALA A 14 0.50 5.25 -1.74
C ALA A 14 1.86 4.58 -2.01
N TYR A 15 2.00 3.90 -3.15
CA TYR A 15 3.27 3.33 -3.58
C TYR A 15 4.33 4.41 -3.82
N GLU A 16 3.99 5.46 -4.56
CA GLU A 16 4.90 6.58 -4.83
C GLU A 16 5.41 7.21 -3.54
N LYS A 17 4.51 7.55 -2.60
CA LYS A 17 4.87 8.05 -1.26
C LYS A 17 5.86 7.14 -0.52
N LEU A 18 5.64 5.82 -0.55
CA LEU A 18 6.57 4.87 0.09
C LEU A 18 7.93 4.83 -0.63
N THR A 19 7.95 4.84 -1.96
CA THR A 19 9.20 4.83 -2.73
C THR A 19 10.01 6.12 -2.60
N GLU A 20 9.35 7.28 -2.50
CA GLU A 20 9.99 8.57 -2.22
C GLU A 20 10.65 8.60 -0.84
N LEU A 21 10.05 7.91 0.14
CA LEU A 21 10.63 7.69 1.47
C LEU A 21 11.73 6.61 1.48
N GLY A 22 12.04 6.03 0.31
CA GLY A 22 13.10 5.05 0.10
C GLY A 22 12.71 3.61 0.38
N PHE A 23 11.45 3.29 0.66
CA PHE A 23 11.01 1.89 0.80
C PHE A 23 11.13 1.16 -0.53
N THR A 24 11.76 -0.01 -0.51
CA THR A 24 12.12 -0.77 -1.73
C THR A 24 11.28 -2.02 -1.94
N LYS A 25 10.51 -2.44 -0.94
CA LYS A 25 9.73 -3.69 -0.96
C LYS A 25 8.25 -3.42 -0.67
N VAL A 26 7.60 -2.71 -1.58
CA VAL A 26 6.14 -2.50 -1.53
C VAL A 26 5.43 -3.60 -2.32
N LYS A 27 4.37 -4.17 -1.75
CA LYS A 27 3.51 -5.17 -2.37
C LYS A 27 2.06 -4.76 -2.24
N PHE A 28 1.24 -5.20 -3.19
CA PHE A 28 -0.20 -5.04 -3.14
C PHE A 28 -0.89 -6.37 -2.88
N GLY A 29 -1.99 -6.34 -2.16
CA GLY A 29 -2.94 -7.45 -2.05
C GLY A 29 -4.35 -6.93 -2.27
N SER A 30 -5.21 -7.73 -2.89
CA SER A 30 -6.63 -7.40 -2.97
C SER A 30 -7.37 -7.93 -1.75
N GLN A 31 -8.41 -7.22 -1.29
CA GLN A 31 -9.41 -7.75 -0.36
C GLN A 31 -10.69 -8.21 -1.06
N ASP A 32 -10.83 -7.95 -2.36
CA ASP A 32 -12.05 -8.19 -3.12
C ASP A 32 -12.12 -9.66 -3.56
N ALA A 33 -13.31 -10.23 -3.57
CA ALA A 33 -13.51 -11.66 -3.87
C ALA A 33 -13.30 -11.97 -5.37
N ASP A 34 -13.80 -11.08 -6.23
CA ASP A 34 -13.80 -11.25 -7.70
C ASP A 34 -12.58 -10.60 -8.37
N ASP A 35 -12.03 -9.53 -7.78
CA ASP A 35 -10.84 -8.84 -8.24
C ASP A 35 -9.64 -9.26 -7.35
N GLN A 36 -9.12 -10.49 -7.48
CA GLN A 36 -8.14 -11.01 -6.50
C GLN A 36 -6.70 -10.49 -6.66
N ILE A 37 -6.39 -9.80 -7.76
CA ILE A 37 -5.04 -9.33 -8.07
C ILE A 37 -5.05 -7.85 -8.43
N VAL A 38 -4.21 -7.07 -7.76
CA VAL A 38 -3.98 -5.64 -8.08
C VAL A 38 -3.07 -5.55 -9.31
N LEU A 39 -3.68 -5.50 -10.49
CA LEU A 39 -2.96 -5.41 -11.77
C LEU A 39 -2.58 -3.97 -12.17
N TYR A 40 -3.45 -3.00 -11.86
CA TYR A 40 -3.26 -1.60 -12.22
C TYR A 40 -3.57 -0.71 -11.02
N PRO A 41 -2.58 -0.41 -10.15
CA PRO A 41 -2.78 0.31 -8.89
C PRO A 41 -3.59 1.62 -8.96
N PRO A 42 -3.56 2.41 -10.06
CA PRO A 42 -4.39 3.61 -10.16
C PRO A 42 -5.91 3.35 -10.07
N ASN A 43 -6.40 2.13 -10.28
CA ASN A 43 -7.82 1.78 -10.15
C ASN A 43 -8.22 1.37 -8.72
N TRP A 44 -7.31 1.45 -7.74
CA TRP A 44 -7.50 0.84 -6.43
C TRP A 44 -7.31 1.84 -5.30
N THR A 45 -8.00 1.61 -4.20
CA THR A 45 -7.89 2.36 -2.95
C THR A 45 -7.33 1.47 -1.86
N VAL A 46 -6.37 1.96 -1.09
CA VAL A 46 -5.80 1.24 0.06
C VAL A 46 -6.82 1.18 1.19
N THR A 47 -7.07 -0.01 1.72
CA THR A 47 -7.95 -0.21 2.87
C THR A 47 -7.20 -0.63 4.12
N LYS A 48 -6.03 -1.26 3.97
CA LYS A 48 -5.15 -1.63 5.10
C LYS A 48 -3.68 -1.56 4.69
N GLN A 49 -2.82 -1.34 5.69
CA GLN A 49 -1.37 -1.44 5.56
C GLN A 49 -0.83 -2.45 6.57
N SER A 50 0.10 -3.31 6.15
CA SER A 50 0.67 -4.37 7.02
C SER A 50 1.56 -3.86 8.15
N THR A 51 1.86 -2.56 8.17
CA THR A 51 2.63 -1.90 9.20
C THR A 51 1.92 -0.61 9.55
N GLU A 52 1.64 -0.44 10.83
CA GLU A 52 0.89 0.71 11.35
C GLU A 52 1.55 2.05 10.99
N ALA A 53 0.73 3.07 10.76
CA ALA A 53 1.20 4.43 10.55
C ALA A 53 2.01 4.91 11.75
N GLY A 54 3.08 5.68 11.49
CA GLY A 54 4.02 6.17 12.50
C GLY A 54 5.06 5.15 12.97
N ALA A 55 4.90 3.86 12.66
CA ALA A 55 5.90 2.85 13.03
C ALA A 55 7.25 3.12 12.36
N LYS A 56 8.34 2.96 13.12
CA LYS A 56 9.71 3.04 12.59
C LYS A 56 10.06 1.72 11.91
N LEU A 57 10.20 1.74 10.59
CA LEU A 57 10.56 0.58 9.79
C LEU A 57 11.85 0.84 8.98
N ARG A 58 12.66 -0.21 8.79
CA ARG A 58 13.78 -0.18 7.83
C ARG A 58 13.23 -0.21 6.41
N THR A 59 13.84 0.53 5.50
CA THR A 59 13.36 0.72 4.13
C THR A 59 13.47 -0.52 3.23
N ASP A 60 14.22 -1.54 3.67
CA ASP A 60 14.38 -2.83 2.99
C ASP A 60 13.43 -3.92 3.48
N ARG A 61 12.47 -3.56 4.36
CA ARG A 61 11.41 -4.45 4.85
C ARG A 61 10.18 -4.33 3.97
N THR A 62 9.47 -5.45 3.86
CA THR A 62 8.24 -5.51 3.08
C THR A 62 7.12 -4.75 3.76
N ILE A 63 6.40 -3.93 2.99
CA ILE A 63 5.09 -3.37 3.33
C ILE A 63 4.09 -3.92 2.33
N VAL A 64 2.98 -4.48 2.81
CA VAL A 64 1.85 -4.89 1.98
C VAL A 64 0.73 -3.87 2.16
N LEU A 65 0.27 -3.30 1.05
CA LEU A 65 -0.93 -2.49 0.98
C LEU A 65 -2.08 -3.39 0.53
N THR A 66 -3.06 -3.59 1.39
CA THR A 66 -4.33 -4.22 1.02
C THR A 66 -5.20 -3.17 0.37
N CYS A 67 -5.76 -3.49 -0.79
CA CYS A 67 -6.52 -2.56 -1.61
C CYS A 67 -7.86 -3.14 -2.02
N THR A 68 -8.77 -2.25 -2.42
CA THR A 68 -10.04 -2.56 -3.05
C THR A 68 -10.19 -1.78 -4.35
N LYS A 69 -10.81 -2.39 -5.34
CA LYS A 69 -11.26 -1.80 -6.60
C LYS A 69 -12.75 -1.46 -6.55
N GLU A 70 -13.44 -1.96 -5.53
CA GLU A 70 -14.83 -1.66 -5.21
C GLU A 70 -14.91 -0.36 -4.40
N GLY A 71 -15.91 0.47 -4.70
CA GLY A 71 -16.15 1.76 -4.03
C GLY A 71 -17.32 1.70 -3.06
#